data_AF-A0A9J6D3D6-F1
#
_entry.id   AF-A0A9J6D3D6-F1
#
_cell.length_a   1.000
_cell.length_b   1.000
_cell.length_c   1.000
_cell.angle_alpha   90.00
_cell.angle_beta   90.00
_cell.angle_gamma   90.00
#
_symmetry.space_group_name_H-M   'P 1'
#
loop_
_entity.id
_entity.type
_entity.pdbx_description
1 polymer ?
#
loop_
_entity_poly.entity_id
_entity_poly.type
_entity_poly.pdbx_seq_one_letter_code
_entity_poly.pdbx_strand_id
1 'polypeptide(L)'
;MKAGYWKRLVERLLQNLRVGRELKIDLLGAISMLSRSWADVKKETIQNCFRHAGFRMPGDDTPNSDSTEDTAGVSAEVWNELAQFSGAIDEWTFDEFVSVDDDVPIMGQLRNEDYIADVVPTTSQRDSNMEIDDGPLPTSSEANSALALVRSYCLNVEGGGLSCSDSLDNVEACVLPQAAKSLTQKKIRDYFVPQ
;
A
#
# COMPACT_ATOMS: atom_id res chain seq x y z
N MET A 1 -10.82 5.69 -2.47
CA MET A 1 -9.62 5.51 -3.34
C MET A 1 -9.98 5.58 -4.83
N LYS A 2 -10.91 4.73 -5.30
CA LYS A 2 -11.40 4.69 -6.69
C LYS A 2 -11.89 6.04 -7.20
N ALA A 3 -12.83 6.67 -6.51
CA ALA A 3 -13.34 8.01 -6.85
C ALA A 3 -12.22 9.06 -7.01
N GLY A 4 -11.24 9.03 -6.10
CA GLY A 4 -10.08 9.93 -6.17
C GLY A 4 -9.17 9.68 -7.36
N TYR A 5 -9.10 8.45 -7.90
CA TYR A 5 -8.35 8.17 -9.12
C TYR A 5 -9.10 8.71 -10.35
N TRP A 6 -10.40 8.40 -10.44
CA TRP A 6 -11.29 8.89 -11.50
C TRP A 6 -11.33 10.41 -11.55
N LYS A 7 -11.34 11.08 -10.38
CA LYS A 7 -11.22 12.53 -10.31
C LYS A 7 -9.98 13.07 -11.02
N ARG A 8 -8.81 12.51 -10.69
CA ARG A 8 -7.53 12.92 -11.27
C ARG A 8 -7.47 12.59 -12.76
N LEU A 9 -8.13 11.51 -13.18
CA LEU A 9 -8.26 11.13 -14.57
C LEU A 9 -9.04 12.20 -15.36
N VAL A 10 -10.19 12.60 -14.84
CA VAL A 10 -11.07 13.63 -15.43
C VAL A 10 -10.35 14.98 -15.51
N GLU A 11 -9.67 15.40 -14.43
CA GLU A 11 -8.88 16.63 -14.43
C GLU A 11 -7.79 16.61 -15.52
N ARG A 12 -7.11 15.47 -15.70
CA ARG A 12 -6.07 15.30 -16.72
C ARG A 12 -6.65 15.21 -18.13
N LEU A 13 -7.82 14.60 -18.30
CA LEU A 13 -8.55 14.60 -19.57
C LEU A 13 -8.89 16.03 -19.98
N LEU A 14 -9.49 16.81 -19.08
CA LEU A 14 -9.84 18.20 -19.32
C LEU A 14 -8.63 19.06 -19.71
N GLN A 15 -7.51 18.89 -19.00
CA GLN A 15 -6.25 19.57 -19.35
C GLN A 15 -5.75 19.23 -20.75
N ASN A 16 -5.85 17.95 -21.16
CA ASN A 16 -5.44 17.53 -22.50
C ASN A 16 -6.38 18.07 -23.57
N LEU A 17 -7.69 18.05 -23.33
CA LEU A 17 -8.69 18.63 -24.25
C LEU A 17 -8.46 20.14 -24.47
N ARG A 18 -8.15 20.91 -23.41
CA ARG A 18 -7.79 22.33 -23.51
C ARG A 18 -6.58 22.60 -24.40
N VAL A 19 -5.62 21.68 -24.43
CA VAL A 19 -4.38 21.79 -25.22
C VAL A 19 -4.50 21.08 -26.58
N GLY A 20 -5.64 20.43 -26.86
CA GLY A 20 -5.85 19.66 -28.09
C GLY A 20 -4.97 18.40 -28.17
N ARG A 21 -4.61 17.82 -27.03
CA ARG A 21 -3.80 16.59 -26.93
C ARG A 21 -4.69 15.39 -26.59
N GLU A 22 -4.25 14.22 -27.03
CA GLU A 22 -4.84 12.95 -26.62
C GLU A 22 -4.46 12.61 -25.17
N LEU A 23 -5.39 12.03 -24.42
CA LEU A 23 -5.10 11.53 -23.08
C LEU A 23 -4.22 10.27 -23.18
N LYS A 24 -2.96 10.38 -22.75
CA LYS A 24 -2.05 9.24 -22.58
C LYS A 24 -1.61 9.13 -21.13
N ILE A 25 -1.84 7.97 -20.54
CA ILE A 25 -1.45 7.66 -19.17
C ILE A 25 -0.50 6.47 -19.24
N ASP A 26 0.74 6.73 -18.90
CA ASP A 26 1.75 5.71 -18.70
C ASP A 26 1.59 5.04 -17.33
N LEU A 27 2.22 3.88 -17.15
CA LEU A 27 2.17 3.14 -15.89
C LEU A 27 2.62 4.00 -14.71
N LEU A 28 3.68 4.80 -14.90
CA LEU A 28 4.19 5.71 -13.87
C LEU A 28 3.14 6.78 -13.49
N GLY A 29 2.46 7.35 -14.49
CA GLY A 29 1.36 8.29 -14.27
C GLY A 29 0.20 7.67 -13.52
N ALA A 30 -0.19 6.44 -13.88
CA ALA A 30 -1.24 5.70 -13.20
C ALA A 30 -0.90 5.42 -11.73
N ILE A 31 0.30 4.92 -11.44
CA ILE A 31 0.78 4.66 -10.07
C ILE A 31 0.83 5.95 -9.26
N SER A 32 1.32 7.04 -9.87
CA SER A 32 1.39 8.35 -9.22
C SER A 32 0.00 8.88 -8.86
N MET A 33 -0.97 8.72 -9.77
CA MET A 33 -2.36 9.09 -9.50
C MET A 33 -2.93 8.23 -8.36
N LEU A 34 -2.73 6.91 -8.40
CA LEU A 34 -3.18 5.99 -7.36
C LEU A 34 -2.61 6.32 -5.98
N SER A 35 -1.30 6.58 -5.90
CA SER A 35 -0.62 6.98 -4.65
C SER A 35 -1.21 8.26 -4.07
N ARG A 36 -1.48 9.27 -4.91
CA ARG A 36 -2.12 10.51 -4.46
C ARG A 36 -3.57 10.29 -4.03
N SER A 37 -4.33 9.49 -4.77
CA SER A 37 -5.71 9.14 -4.41
C SER A 37 -5.80 8.33 -3.12
N TRP A 38 -4.75 7.57 -2.77
CA TRP A 38 -4.63 6.91 -1.48
C TRP A 38 -4.33 7.90 -0.35
N ALA A 39 -3.45 8.87 -0.60
CA ALA A 39 -3.11 9.90 0.39
C ALA A 39 -4.32 10.77 0.79
N ASP A 40 -5.31 10.92 -0.11
CA ASP A 40 -6.55 11.66 0.16
C ASP A 40 -7.56 10.87 1.00
N VAL A 41 -7.33 9.56 1.23
CA VAL A 41 -8.25 8.73 2.03
C VAL A 41 -8.18 9.14 3.49
N LYS A 42 -9.33 9.55 4.04
CA LYS A 42 -9.46 9.98 5.43
C LYS A 42 -9.30 8.79 6.38
N LYS A 43 -8.80 9.06 7.60
CA LYS A 43 -8.65 8.03 8.63
C LYS A 43 -10.01 7.45 9.02
N GLU A 44 -11.03 8.28 9.01
CA GLU A 44 -12.43 7.93 9.27
C GLU A 44 -12.95 6.93 8.24
N THR A 45 -12.59 7.09 6.95
CA THR A 45 -12.92 6.11 5.90
C THR A 45 -12.30 4.75 6.22
N ILE A 46 -11.03 4.71 6.63
CA ILE A 46 -10.35 3.47 7.02
C ILE A 46 -11.02 2.84 8.25
N GLN A 47 -11.36 3.63 9.26
CA GLN A 47 -12.09 3.17 10.44
C GLN A 47 -13.47 2.59 10.06
N ASN A 48 -14.20 3.24 9.16
CA ASN A 48 -15.46 2.73 8.65
C ASN A 48 -15.26 1.39 7.94
N CYS A 49 -14.23 1.24 7.09
CA CYS A 49 -13.92 -0.05 6.46
C CYS A 49 -13.72 -1.18 7.48
N PHE A 50 -12.94 -0.94 8.55
CA PHE A 50 -12.79 -1.92 9.63
C PHE A 50 -14.11 -2.22 10.33
N ARG A 51 -14.95 -1.20 10.57
CA ARG A 51 -16.28 -1.36 11.18
C ARG A 51 -17.22 -2.22 10.31
N HIS A 52 -17.24 -2.00 8.99
CA HIS A 52 -18.01 -2.80 8.04
C HIS A 52 -17.53 -4.24 7.96
N ALA A 53 -16.22 -4.48 8.10
CA ALA A 53 -15.65 -5.82 8.20
C ALA A 53 -15.90 -6.50 9.57
N GLY A 54 -16.58 -5.83 10.51
CA GLY A 54 -16.94 -6.37 11.82
C GLY A 54 -15.91 -6.10 12.92
N PHE A 55 -14.81 -5.40 12.62
CA PHE A 55 -13.81 -5.00 13.63
C PHE A 55 -14.29 -3.72 14.34
N ARG A 56 -15.00 -3.89 15.46
CA ARG A 56 -15.46 -2.80 16.32
C ARG A 56 -14.64 -2.72 17.60
N MET A 57 -14.29 -1.50 18.01
CA MET A 57 -13.67 -1.29 19.33
C MET A 57 -14.75 -1.28 20.43
N PRO A 58 -14.46 -1.78 21.65
CA PRO A 58 -15.39 -1.71 22.77
C PRO A 58 -15.70 -0.25 23.12
N GLY A 59 -16.98 0.13 23.05
CA GLY A 59 -17.45 1.51 23.31
C GLY A 59 -17.67 2.36 22.05
N ASP A 60 -17.51 1.80 20.85
CA ASP A 60 -17.90 2.46 19.59
C ASP A 60 -19.41 2.26 19.32
N ASP A 61 -20.23 3.07 19.99
CA ASP A 61 -21.69 3.13 19.80
C ASP A 61 -22.08 4.06 18.63
N THR A 62 -21.12 4.51 17.81
CA THR A 62 -21.46 5.31 16.64
C THR A 62 -22.33 4.46 15.70
N PRO A 63 -23.55 4.90 15.36
CA PRO A 63 -24.35 4.20 14.38
C PRO A 63 -23.53 4.12 13.10
N ASN A 64 -23.66 3.00 12.39
CA ASN A 64 -23.07 2.80 11.08
C ASN A 64 -23.76 3.77 10.13
N SER A 65 -23.44 5.05 10.26
CA SER A 65 -23.82 6.06 9.31
C SER A 65 -23.11 5.62 8.06
N ASP A 66 -23.90 5.21 7.08
CA ASP A 66 -23.56 5.23 5.66
C ASP A 66 -23.28 6.70 5.33
N SER A 67 -22.22 7.24 5.93
CA SER A 67 -21.70 8.54 5.60
C SER A 67 -21.11 8.32 4.24
N THR A 68 -21.95 8.58 3.23
CA THR A 68 -21.59 8.91 1.87
C THR A 68 -20.15 9.37 1.89
N GLU A 69 -19.23 8.51 1.42
CA GLU A 69 -17.80 8.76 1.49
C GLU A 69 -17.60 10.21 1.10
N ASP A 70 -17.08 11.04 2.01
CA ASP A 70 -16.87 12.47 1.76
C ASP A 70 -16.12 12.60 0.44
N THR A 71 -16.89 12.91 -0.60
CA THR A 71 -16.56 12.45 -1.93
C THR A 71 -15.26 13.13 -2.33
N ALA A 72 -14.26 12.32 -2.68
CA ALA A 72 -13.16 12.74 -3.54
C ALA A 72 -13.71 13.03 -4.96
N GLY A 73 -14.80 13.78 -5.04
CA GLY A 73 -15.53 14.14 -6.23
C GLY A 73 -14.76 15.18 -7.02
N VAL A 74 -14.95 15.12 -8.34
CA VAL A 74 -14.60 16.23 -9.23
C VAL A 74 -15.47 17.43 -8.85
N SER A 75 -14.91 18.64 -8.87
CA SER A 75 -15.73 19.83 -8.60
C SER A 75 -16.79 19.98 -9.69
N ALA A 76 -17.97 20.49 -9.34
CA ALA A 76 -19.05 20.68 -10.31
C ALA A 76 -18.58 21.53 -11.51
N GLU A 77 -17.69 22.50 -11.28
CA GLU A 77 -17.11 23.33 -12.34
C GLU A 77 -16.26 22.52 -13.33
N VAL A 78 -15.39 21.63 -12.84
CA VAL A 78 -14.54 20.79 -13.70
C VAL A 78 -15.39 19.80 -14.51
N TRP A 79 -16.44 19.24 -13.90
CA TRP A 79 -17.36 18.34 -14.58
C TRP A 79 -18.20 19.06 -15.65
N ASN A 80 -18.76 20.22 -15.30
CA ASN A 80 -19.53 21.05 -16.22
C ASN A 80 -18.68 21.58 -17.37
N GLU A 81 -17.40 21.86 -17.14
CA GLU A 81 -16.49 22.26 -18.21
C GLU A 81 -16.19 21.10 -19.16
N LEU A 82 -15.99 19.88 -18.64
CA LEU A 82 -15.81 18.70 -19.48
C LEU A 82 -17.03 18.46 -20.38
N ALA A 83 -18.24 18.68 -19.87
CA ALA A 83 -19.50 18.57 -20.63
C ALA A 83 -19.62 19.59 -21.80
N GLN A 84 -18.81 20.66 -21.83
CA GLN A 84 -18.81 21.62 -22.95
C GLN A 84 -18.08 21.08 -24.19
N PHE A 85 -17.26 20.03 -24.05
CA PHE A 85 -16.59 19.39 -25.18
C PHE A 85 -17.55 18.41 -25.87
N SER A 86 -17.75 18.57 -27.18
CA SER A 86 -18.68 17.75 -27.97
C SER A 86 -18.34 16.26 -27.85
N GLY A 87 -19.28 15.45 -27.37
CA GLY A 87 -19.13 14.00 -27.24
C GLY A 87 -18.36 13.54 -25.99
N ALA A 88 -18.08 14.42 -25.03
CA ALA A 88 -17.36 14.06 -23.81
C ALA A 88 -18.28 13.46 -22.73
N ILE A 89 -19.43 14.08 -22.45
CA ILE A 89 -20.38 13.63 -21.42
C ILE A 89 -21.80 14.10 -21.81
N ASP A 90 -22.70 13.16 -22.09
CA ASP A 90 -24.13 13.44 -22.20
C ASP A 90 -24.82 12.94 -20.93
N GLU A 91 -25.47 13.85 -20.20
CA GLU A 91 -26.40 13.61 -19.07
C GLU A 91 -25.87 12.92 -17.80
N TRP A 92 -24.61 12.46 -17.75
CA TRP A 92 -24.10 11.74 -16.58
C TRP A 92 -23.56 12.66 -15.48
N THR A 93 -23.83 12.29 -14.23
CA THR A 93 -23.16 12.84 -13.05
C THR A 93 -21.82 12.14 -12.81
N PHE A 94 -20.93 12.78 -12.03
CA PHE A 94 -19.66 12.17 -11.66
C PHE A 94 -19.85 10.86 -10.86
N ASP A 95 -20.86 10.79 -10.01
CA ASP A 95 -21.12 9.61 -9.20
C ASP A 95 -21.61 8.43 -10.05
N GLU A 96 -22.45 8.68 -11.06
CA GLU A 96 -22.84 7.67 -12.05
C GLU A 96 -21.65 7.17 -12.86
N PHE A 97 -20.73 8.08 -13.22
CA PHE A 97 -19.49 7.70 -13.91
C PHE A 97 -18.58 6.81 -13.04
N VAL A 98 -18.46 7.11 -11.74
CA VAL A 98 -17.61 6.33 -10.82
C VAL A 98 -18.22 4.97 -10.47
N SER A 99 -19.54 4.85 -10.45
CA SER A 99 -20.25 3.63 -10.06
C SER A 99 -20.45 2.62 -11.20
N VAL A 100 -20.07 2.96 -12.43
CA VAL A 100 -20.32 2.14 -13.63
C VAL A 100 -19.75 0.71 -13.54
N ASP A 101 -18.67 0.52 -12.79
CA ASP A 101 -17.95 -0.74 -12.59
C ASP A 101 -18.10 -1.30 -11.16
N ASP A 102 -19.05 -0.80 -10.36
CA ASP A 102 -19.29 -1.33 -9.00
C ASP A 102 -19.76 -2.79 -9.02
N ASP A 103 -20.54 -3.18 -10.04
CA ASP A 103 -21.02 -4.55 -10.23
C ASP A 103 -19.99 -5.47 -10.91
N VAL A 104 -18.81 -4.96 -11.27
CA VAL A 104 -17.75 -5.77 -11.87
C VAL A 104 -17.05 -6.57 -10.77
N PRO A 105 -17.06 -7.92 -10.82
CA PRO A 105 -16.41 -8.72 -9.80
C PRO A 105 -14.89 -8.51 -9.84
N ILE A 106 -14.36 -7.87 -8.80
CA ILE A 106 -12.92 -7.53 -8.67
C ILE A 106 -12.14 -8.64 -7.94
N MET A 107 -12.85 -9.55 -7.27
CA MET A 107 -12.28 -10.69 -6.56
C MET A 107 -12.53 -11.96 -7.38
N GLY A 108 -11.48 -12.74 -7.65
CA GLY A 108 -11.68 -14.10 -8.15
C GLY A 108 -12.53 -14.88 -7.16
N GLN A 109 -13.54 -15.60 -7.64
CA GLN A 109 -14.26 -16.56 -6.80
C GLN A 109 -13.30 -17.72 -6.48
N LEU A 110 -12.44 -17.56 -5.48
CA LEU A 110 -11.77 -18.72 -4.88
C LEU A 110 -12.86 -19.53 -4.20
N ARG A 111 -13.07 -20.76 -4.67
CA ARG A 111 -13.97 -21.66 -3.98
C ARG A 111 -13.29 -22.10 -2.68
N ASN A 112 -14.08 -22.46 -1.68
CA ASN A 112 -13.56 -23.05 -0.43
C ASN A 112 -12.58 -24.21 -0.67
N GLU A 113 -12.76 -24.93 -1.79
CA GLU A 113 -11.88 -26.01 -2.28
C GLU A 113 -10.44 -25.52 -2.59
N ASP A 114 -10.28 -24.32 -3.14
CA ASP A 114 -8.99 -23.72 -3.50
C ASP A 114 -8.20 -23.27 -2.25
N TYR A 115 -8.90 -22.84 -1.19
CA TYR A 115 -8.25 -22.50 0.10
C TYR A 115 -7.61 -23.71 0.77
N ILE A 116 -8.22 -24.88 0.66
CA ILE A 116 -7.73 -26.11 1.30
C ILE A 116 -6.47 -26.60 0.58
N ALA A 117 -6.39 -26.46 -0.74
CA ALA A 117 -5.22 -26.86 -1.52
C ALA A 117 -3.95 -26.03 -1.20
N ASP A 118 -4.11 -24.77 -0.82
CA ASP A 118 -2.99 -23.89 -0.41
C ASP A 118 -2.54 -24.15 1.05
N VAL A 119 -3.40 -24.70 1.91
CA VAL A 119 -3.09 -25.01 3.32
C VAL A 119 -2.63 -26.45 3.51
N VAL A 120 -3.02 -27.37 2.63
CA VAL A 120 -2.48 -28.72 2.58
C VAL A 120 -1.14 -28.66 1.84
N PRO A 121 -0.02 -29.13 2.44
CA PRO A 121 1.25 -29.23 1.73
C PRO A 121 1.12 -30.28 0.63
N THR A 122 0.64 -29.86 -0.53
CA THR A 122 0.62 -30.71 -1.71
C THR A 122 2.07 -30.78 -2.19
N THR A 123 2.69 -31.94 -2.01
CA THR A 123 3.96 -32.32 -2.63
C THR A 123 3.77 -32.46 -4.14
N SER A 124 3.50 -31.33 -4.81
CA SER A 124 3.49 -31.23 -6.26
C SER A 124 4.47 -30.15 -6.64
N GLN A 125 5.56 -30.61 -7.25
CA GLN A 125 6.60 -29.82 -7.90
C GLN A 125 5.95 -28.76 -8.81
N ARG A 126 5.83 -27.54 -8.30
CA ARG A 126 5.83 -26.35 -9.17
C ARG A 126 7.29 -25.97 -9.34
N ASP A 127 7.75 -26.08 -10.58
CA ASP A 127 8.99 -25.48 -11.07
C ASP A 127 8.87 -23.94 -10.96
N SER A 128 9.02 -23.45 -9.74
CA SER A 128 9.37 -22.06 -9.45
C SER A 128 10.81 -22.10 -8.99
N ASN A 129 11.76 -22.11 -9.93
CA ASN A 129 13.18 -21.96 -9.62
C ASN A 129 13.47 -20.51 -9.19
N MET A 130 12.89 -20.09 -8.07
CA MET A 130 13.57 -19.18 -7.16
C MET A 130 14.27 -20.09 -6.17
N GLU A 131 15.59 -20.23 -6.31
CA GLU A 131 16.41 -20.69 -5.20
C GLU A 131 16.14 -19.73 -4.04
N ILE A 132 15.24 -20.12 -3.13
CA ILE A 132 15.22 -19.56 -1.80
C ILE A 132 16.47 -20.15 -1.16
N ASP A 133 17.52 -19.35 -1.14
CA ASP A 133 18.72 -19.61 -0.35
C ASP A 133 18.27 -19.74 1.11
N ASP A 134 18.02 -20.98 1.53
CA ASP A 134 17.61 -21.38 2.88
C ASP A 134 18.80 -21.32 3.85
N GLY A 135 19.67 -20.33 3.64
CA GLY A 135 20.80 -20.01 4.48
C GLY A 135 20.31 -19.56 5.86
N PRO A 136 21.07 -19.84 6.93
CA PRO A 136 20.71 -19.39 8.26
C PRO A 136 20.54 -17.86 8.26
N LEU A 137 19.39 -17.39 8.76
CA LEU A 137 19.15 -15.95 8.87
C LEU A 137 20.26 -15.32 9.73
N PRO A 138 20.90 -14.23 9.27
CA PRO A 138 21.96 -13.58 10.01
C PRO A 138 21.40 -13.02 11.32
N THR A 139 22.14 -13.27 12.40
CA THR A 139 21.84 -12.73 13.72
C THR A 139 21.97 -11.21 13.72
N SER A 140 21.31 -10.53 14.67
CA SER A 140 21.43 -9.07 14.81
C SER A 140 22.89 -8.61 14.98
N SER A 141 23.74 -9.44 15.59
CA SER A 141 25.17 -9.16 15.74
C SER A 141 25.89 -9.17 14.39
N GLU A 142 25.61 -10.17 13.54
CA GLU A 142 26.22 -10.29 12.21
C GLU A 142 25.78 -9.15 11.29
N ALA A 143 24.50 -8.77 11.34
CA ALA A 143 23.97 -7.63 10.60
C ALA A 143 24.68 -6.31 11.00
N ASN A 144 24.90 -6.08 12.30
CA ASN A 144 25.60 -4.89 12.79
C ASN A 144 27.09 -4.90 12.40
N SER A 145 27.75 -6.06 12.47
CA SER A 145 29.14 -6.19 12.01
C SER A 145 29.29 -5.92 10.51
N ALA A 146 28.36 -6.42 9.69
CA ALA A 146 28.35 -6.14 8.25
C ALA A 146 28.11 -4.65 7.96
N LEU A 147 27.20 -4.00 8.69
CA LEU A 147 26.93 -2.57 8.53
C LEU A 147 28.15 -1.70 8.92
N ALA A 148 28.87 -2.08 9.98
CA ALA A 148 30.12 -1.42 10.38
C ALA A 148 31.22 -1.55 9.30
N LEU A 149 31.31 -2.70 8.63
CA LEU A 149 32.25 -2.91 7.51
C LEU A 149 31.90 -2.01 6.32
N VAL A 150 30.63 -1.95 5.93
CA VAL A 150 30.16 -1.08 4.83
C VAL A 150 30.43 0.39 5.15
N ARG A 151 30.18 0.81 6.40
CA ARG A 151 30.47 2.18 6.86
C ARG A 151 31.96 2.50 6.76
N SER A 152 32.83 1.60 7.23
CA SER A 152 34.28 1.78 7.14
C SER A 152 34.77 1.86 5.69
N TYR A 153 34.17 1.07 4.79
CA TYR A 153 34.49 1.14 3.36
C TYR A 153 34.06 2.48 2.75
N CYS A 154 32.83 2.92 2.99
CA CYS A 154 32.32 4.19 2.46
C CYS A 154 33.15 5.40 2.92
N LEU A 155 33.67 5.39 4.15
CA LEU A 155 34.53 6.46 4.67
C LEU A 155 35.91 6.54 3.99
N ASN A 156 36.37 5.45 3.36
CA ASN A 156 37.68 5.33 2.74
C ASN A 156 37.65 5.47 1.20
N VAL A 157 36.46 5.61 0.59
CA VAL A 157 36.29 5.78 -0.86
C VAL A 157 36.16 7.27 -1.19
N GLU A 158 37.07 7.79 -2.02
CA GLU A 158 37.04 9.18 -2.47
C GLU A 158 35.77 9.47 -3.28
N GLY A 159 34.97 10.43 -2.81
CA GLY A 159 33.71 10.86 -3.45
C GLY A 159 32.43 10.32 -2.80
N GLY A 160 32.52 9.36 -1.88
CA GLY A 160 31.41 8.88 -1.05
C GLY A 160 31.27 9.70 0.23
N GLY A 161 30.86 10.97 0.12
CA GLY A 161 30.72 11.87 1.26
C GLY A 161 29.64 11.45 2.29
N LEU A 162 29.35 12.39 3.22
CA LEU A 162 28.37 12.32 4.32
C LEU A 162 27.00 11.69 3.95
N SER A 163 26.60 11.71 2.68
CA SER A 163 25.34 11.12 2.20
C SER A 163 25.26 9.59 2.33
N CYS A 164 26.39 8.88 2.19
CA CYS A 164 26.41 7.42 2.37
C CYS A 164 26.32 7.05 3.85
N SER A 165 26.94 7.82 4.75
CA SER A 165 26.77 7.62 6.19
C SER A 165 25.35 7.90 6.65
N ASP A 166 24.72 8.99 6.20
CA ASP A 166 23.34 9.33 6.59
C ASP A 166 22.34 8.24 6.18
N SER A 167 22.58 7.59 5.03
CA SER A 167 21.76 6.48 4.55
C SER A 167 21.95 5.22 5.42
N LEU A 168 23.17 4.95 5.87
CA LEU A 168 23.49 3.83 6.77
C LEU A 168 22.92 4.05 8.18
N ASP A 169 22.85 5.30 8.65
CA ASP A 169 22.27 5.66 9.95
C ASP A 169 20.77 5.33 10.00
N ASN A 170 20.06 5.55 8.90
CA ASN A 170 18.65 5.17 8.76
C ASN A 170 18.46 3.64 8.80
N VAL A 171 19.40 2.88 8.21
CA VAL A 171 19.37 1.42 8.26
C VAL A 171 19.68 0.93 9.68
N GLU A 172 20.67 1.52 10.35
CA GLU A 172 21.03 1.20 11.74
C GLU A 172 19.86 1.47 12.70
N ALA A 173 19.15 2.59 12.54
CA ALA A 173 17.97 2.93 13.33
C ALA A 173 16.81 1.93 13.18
N CYS A 174 16.73 1.20 12.06
CA CYS A 174 15.76 0.13 11.85
C CYS A 174 16.21 -1.20 12.48
N VAL A 175 17.51 -1.51 12.46
CA VAL A 175 18.07 -2.79 12.93
C VAL A 175 18.19 -2.85 14.46
N LEU A 176 18.59 -1.74 15.11
CA LEU A 176 18.81 -1.69 16.56
C LEU A 176 17.55 -1.99 17.41
N PRO A 177 16.36 -1.42 17.11
CA PRO A 177 15.14 -1.74 17.87
C PRO A 177 14.71 -3.21 17.70
N GLN A 178 15.00 -3.82 16.56
CA GLN A 178 14.69 -5.23 16.29
C GLN A 178 15.57 -6.16 17.14
N ALA A 179 16.84 -5.80 17.33
CA ALA A 179 17.77 -6.49 18.22
C ALA A 179 17.41 -6.35 19.70
N ALA A 180 16.92 -5.18 20.12
CA ALA A 180 16.45 -4.97 21.50
C ALA A 180 15.16 -5.74 21.81
N LYS A 181 14.26 -5.88 20.82
CA LYS A 181 13.02 -6.67 20.94
C LYS A 181 13.27 -8.17 21.07
N SER A 182 14.38 -8.69 20.53
CA SER A 182 14.73 -10.12 20.69
C SER A 182 15.29 -10.45 22.07
N LEU A 183 15.69 -9.45 22.86
CA LEU A 183 16.11 -9.59 24.25
C LEU A 183 14.88 -9.60 25.18
N THR A 184 13.95 -10.53 24.99
CA THR A 184 12.84 -10.72 25.94
C THR A 184 13.35 -11.44 27.19
N GLN A 185 13.10 -10.85 28.36
CA GLN A 185 13.37 -11.45 29.66
C GLN A 185 12.75 -12.86 29.75
N LYS A 186 13.58 -13.88 30.05
CA LYS A 186 13.10 -15.25 30.30
C LYS A 186 12.03 -15.24 31.40
N LYS A 187 10.97 -16.03 31.23
CA LYS A 187 9.90 -16.09 32.23
C LYS A 187 10.45 -16.77 33.48
N ILE A 188 10.01 -16.35 34.66
CA ILE A 188 10.48 -16.90 35.94
C ILE A 188 10.36 -18.44 36.02
N ARG A 189 9.40 -19.03 35.29
CA ARG A 189 9.20 -20.48 35.17
C ARG A 189 10.31 -21.20 34.41
N ASP A 190 11.06 -20.51 33.56
CA ASP A 190 12.20 -21.06 32.80
C ASP A 190 13.41 -21.33 33.71
N TYR A 191 13.38 -20.87 34.96
CA TYR A 191 14.43 -21.09 35.98
C TYR A 191 14.10 -22.20 36.98
N PHE A 192 12.91 -22.81 36.91
CA PHE A 192 12.45 -23.84 37.85
C PHE A 192 12.27 -25.23 37.22
N VAL A 193 12.85 -25.49 36.05
CA VAL A 193 12.88 -26.86 35.50
C VAL A 193 13.97 -27.66 36.22
N PRO A 194 13.66 -28.82 36.84
CA PRO A 194 14.66 -29.63 37.52
C PRO A 194 15.62 -30.28 36.51
N GLN A 195 16.93 -30.22 36.80
CA GLN A 195 17.97 -31.00 36.12
C GLN A 195 17.92 -32.47 36.49
#